data_AF-K0G570-F1
#
_entry.id   AF-K0G570-F1
#
_cell.length_a   1.000
_cell.length_b   1.000
_cell.length_c   1.000
_cell.angle_alpha   90.00
_cell.angle_beta   90.00
_cell.angle_gamma   90.00
#
_symmetry.space_group_name_H-M   'P 1'
#
loop_
_entity.id
_entity.type
_entity.pdbx_description
1 polymer ?
#
loop_
_entity_poly.entity_id
_entity_poly.type
_entity_poly.pdbx_seq_one_letter_code
_entity_poly.pdbx_strand_id
1 'polypeptide(L)'
;MKCEAAKNNPLIMDQAIQFYLANPKGIFTFMSLWNDNEPYSKQELKICLNSRINKLKALFSVLPTIGTELSLKRLLSQKEQLQ
;
A
#
# COMPACT_ATOMS: atom_id res chain seq x y z
N MET A 1 -7.16 7.20 9.36
CA MET A 1 -7.96 7.45 8.12
C MET A 1 -9.25 6.63 8.18
N LYS A 2 -10.31 6.97 7.43
CA LYS A 2 -11.49 6.06 7.36
C LYS A 2 -11.09 4.74 6.70
N CYS A 3 -11.70 3.64 7.15
CA CYS A 3 -11.45 2.28 6.63
C CYS A 3 -9.96 1.86 6.65
N GLU A 4 -9.21 2.30 7.66
CA GLU A 4 -7.76 2.13 7.75
C GLU A 4 -7.31 0.66 7.68
N ALA A 5 -8.03 -0.25 8.33
CA ALA A 5 -7.74 -1.68 8.26
C ALA A 5 -7.81 -2.22 6.82
N ALA A 6 -8.84 -1.81 6.07
CA ALA A 6 -9.01 -2.21 4.67
C ALA A 6 -7.96 -1.54 3.77
N LYS A 7 -7.64 -0.27 4.00
CA LYS A 7 -6.58 0.44 3.26
C LYS A 7 -5.18 -0.14 3.51
N ASN A 8 -4.94 -0.75 4.67
CA ASN A 8 -3.71 -1.50 4.98
C ASN A 8 -3.74 -2.96 4.51
N ASN A 9 -4.84 -3.42 3.89
CA ASN A 9 -4.89 -4.76 3.32
C ASN A 9 -3.94 -4.84 2.10
N PRO A 10 -3.04 -5.84 2.03
CA PRO A 10 -2.09 -5.97 0.93
C PRO A 10 -2.74 -6.05 -0.45
N LEU A 11 -3.87 -6.74 -0.57
CA LEU A 11 -4.58 -6.91 -1.84
C LEU A 11 -5.14 -5.58 -2.34
N ILE A 12 -5.80 -4.82 -1.45
CA ILE A 12 -6.36 -3.50 -1.77
C ILE A 12 -5.24 -2.51 -2.11
N MET A 13 -4.12 -2.55 -1.38
CA MET A 13 -2.94 -1.76 -1.74
C MET A 13 -2.40 -2.13 -3.12
N ASP A 14 -2.17 -3.40 -3.42
CA ASP A 14 -1.62 -3.82 -4.71
C ASP A 14 -2.55 -3.39 -5.87
N GLN A 15 -3.87 -3.49 -5.70
CA GLN A 15 -4.85 -2.95 -6.68
C GLN A 15 -4.76 -1.44 -6.83
N ALA A 16 -4.69 -0.70 -5.72
CA ALA A 16 -4.55 0.75 -5.74
C ALA A 16 -3.25 1.19 -6.43
N ILE A 17 -2.13 0.50 -6.18
CA ILE A 17 -0.85 0.74 -6.84
C ILE A 17 -1.01 0.60 -8.35
N GLN A 18 -1.56 -0.52 -8.83
CA GLN A 18 -1.77 -0.73 -10.27
C GLN A 18 -2.66 0.35 -10.88
N PHE A 19 -3.75 0.71 -10.20
CA PHE A 19 -4.62 1.80 -10.64
C PHE A 19 -3.86 3.11 -10.78
N TYR A 20 -3.04 3.50 -9.80
CA TYR A 20 -2.32 4.77 -9.83
C TYR A 20 -1.14 4.80 -10.81
N LEU A 21 -0.58 3.66 -11.16
CA LEU A 21 0.40 3.55 -12.24
C LEU A 21 -0.26 3.74 -13.62
N ALA A 22 -1.48 3.23 -13.81
CA ALA A 22 -2.22 3.36 -15.07
C ALA A 22 -2.97 4.70 -15.19
N ASN A 23 -3.51 5.22 -14.08
CA ASN A 23 -4.32 6.43 -14.02
C ASN A 23 -3.87 7.35 -12.87
N PRO A 24 -2.80 8.15 -13.08
CA PRO A 24 -2.20 8.96 -12.01
C PRO A 24 -3.11 10.05 -11.41
N LYS A 25 -4.14 10.49 -12.16
CA LYS A 25 -5.06 11.56 -11.76
C LYS A 25 -6.38 11.05 -11.19
N GLY A 26 -6.67 9.75 -11.31
CA GLY A 26 -7.91 9.15 -10.83
C GLY A 26 -7.97 9.03 -9.30
N ILE A 27 -9.11 8.60 -8.79
CA ILE A 27 -9.25 8.18 -7.39
C ILE A 27 -9.60 6.69 -7.40
N PHE A 28 -8.74 5.86 -6.83
CA PHE A 28 -9.05 4.44 -6.65
C PHE A 28 -10.17 4.32 -5.61
N THR A 29 -11.13 3.45 -5.87
CA THR A 29 -12.22 3.13 -4.94
C THR A 29 -12.27 1.64 -4.72
N PHE A 30 -12.78 1.22 -3.57
CA PHE A 30 -12.97 -0.18 -3.24
C PHE A 30 -14.22 -0.37 -2.37
N MET A 31 -14.76 -1.58 -2.37
CA MET A 31 -15.90 -1.92 -1.52
C MET A 31 -15.44 -2.07 -0.07
N SER A 32 -16.02 -1.27 0.81
CA SER A 32 -15.80 -1.31 2.26
C SER A 32 -17.09 -1.69 2.99
N LEU A 33 -17.00 -1.93 4.29
CA LEU A 33 -18.18 -2.22 5.13
C LEU A 33 -19.23 -1.11 5.16
N TRP A 34 -18.84 0.13 4.82
CA TRP A 34 -19.68 1.32 5.00
C TRP A 34 -20.00 2.04 3.68
N ASN A 35 -19.34 1.67 2.59
CA ASN A 35 -19.44 2.32 1.30
C ASN A 35 -18.85 1.39 0.21
N ASP A 36 -19.64 1.13 -0.83
CA ASP A 36 -19.23 0.31 -1.97
C ASP A 36 -18.17 0.97 -2.85
N ASN A 37 -18.10 2.31 -2.79
CA ASN A 37 -17.15 3.14 -3.53
C ASN A 37 -16.26 3.93 -2.56
N GLU A 38 -15.73 3.29 -1.52
CA GLU A 38 -14.88 3.94 -0.54
C GLU A 38 -13.62 4.51 -1.22
N PRO A 39 -13.38 5.82 -1.14
CA PRO A 39 -12.23 6.42 -1.80
C PRO A 39 -10.94 6.05 -1.07
N TYR A 40 -9.94 5.70 -1.86
CA TYR A 40 -8.58 5.47 -1.40
C TYR A 40 -7.62 6.32 -2.21
N SER A 41 -7.31 7.50 -1.68
CA SER A 41 -6.49 8.48 -2.40
C SER A 41 -5.03 8.04 -2.55
N LYS A 42 -4.33 8.57 -3.57
CA LYS A 42 -2.89 8.35 -3.77
C LYS A 42 -2.07 8.73 -2.53
N GLN A 43 -2.48 9.78 -1.82
CA GLN A 43 -1.83 10.22 -0.60
C GLN A 43 -2.01 9.23 0.55
N GLU A 44 -3.23 8.71 0.75
CA GLU A 44 -3.48 7.67 1.74
C GLU A 44 -2.72 6.38 1.41
N LEU A 45 -2.64 6.01 0.12
CA LEU A 45 -1.84 4.87 -0.32
C LEU A 45 -0.36 5.05 0.04
N LYS A 46 0.21 6.24 -0.23
CA LYS A 46 1.60 6.56 0.16
C LYS A 46 1.81 6.41 1.67
N ILE A 47 0.85 6.84 2.49
CA ILE A 47 0.90 6.70 3.96
C ILE A 47 0.89 5.21 4.37
N CYS A 48 -0.04 4.42 3.84
CA CYS A 48 -0.15 2.99 4.16
C CYS A 48 1.09 2.22 3.69
N LEU A 49 1.61 2.54 2.50
CA LEU A 49 2.81 1.94 1.95
C LEU A 49 4.03 2.22 2.83
N ASN A 50 4.19 3.46 3.30
CA ASN A 50 5.24 3.83 4.25
C ASN A 50 5.14 3.06 5.57
N SER A 51 3.92 2.95 6.12
CA SER A 51 3.67 2.19 7.35
C SER A 51 4.06 0.72 7.18
N ARG A 52 3.70 0.10 6.05
CA ARG A 52 4.07 -1.28 5.72
C ARG A 52 5.57 -1.48 5.56
N ILE A 53 6.24 -0.56 4.86
CA ILE A 53 7.70 -0.57 4.71
C ILE A 53 8.38 -0.49 6.08
N ASN A 54 7.91 0.40 6.97
CA ASN A 54 8.50 0.55 8.30
C ASN A 54 8.31 -0.73 9.15
N LYS A 55 7.13 -1.34 9.11
CA LYS A 55 6.88 -2.64 9.77
C LYS A 55 7.80 -3.74 9.24
N LEU A 56 7.99 -3.81 7.93
CA LEU A 56 8.88 -4.80 7.31
C LEU A 56 10.35 -4.53 7.62
N LYS A 57 10.79 -3.27 7.67
CA LYS A 57 12.14 -2.91 8.12
C LYS A 57 12.39 -3.33 9.57
N ALA A 58 11.44 -3.06 10.46
CA ALA A 58 11.52 -3.50 11.85
C ALA A 58 11.58 -5.03 11.94
N LEU A 59 10.71 -5.74 11.22
CA LEU A 59 10.74 -7.20 11.18
C LEU A 59 12.08 -7.74 10.64
N PHE A 60 12.57 -7.18 9.54
CA PHE A 60 13.85 -7.57 8.94
C PHE A 60 15.03 -7.35 9.89
N SER A 61 15.01 -6.29 10.70
CA SER A 61 16.06 -6.04 11.69
C SER A 61 16.10 -7.07 12.82
N VAL A 62 14.96 -7.68 13.15
CA VAL A 62 14.85 -8.72 14.19
C VAL A 62 15.09 -10.11 13.60
N LEU A 63 14.53 -10.37 12.42
CA LEU A 63 14.58 -11.66 11.74
C LEU A 63 14.76 -11.45 10.23
N PRO A 64 16.02 -11.34 9.76
CA PRO A 64 16.30 -11.14 8.35
C PRO A 64 16.07 -12.46 7.59
N THR A 65 14.97 -12.52 6.84
CA THR A 65 14.68 -13.64 5.93
C THR A 65 14.72 -13.16 4.49
N ILE A 66 15.01 -14.07 3.57
CA ILE A 66 14.96 -13.81 2.12
C ILE A 66 13.57 -13.29 1.72
N GLY A 67 12.50 -13.85 2.29
CA GLY A 67 11.13 -13.41 2.01
C GLY A 67 10.86 -11.96 2.44
N THR A 68 11.35 -11.56 3.61
CA THR A 68 11.23 -10.16 4.08
C THR A 68 12.07 -9.19 3.25
N GLU A 69 13.26 -9.59 2.81
CA GLU A 69 14.13 -8.78 1.95
C GLU A 69 13.49 -8.51 0.59
N LEU A 70 12.99 -9.57 -0.07
CA LEU A 70 12.32 -9.47 -1.36
C LEU A 70 11.07 -8.60 -1.27
N SER A 71 10.27 -8.78 -0.22
CA SER A 71 9.09 -7.97 0.04
C SER A 71 9.45 -6.49 0.22
N LEU A 72 10.51 -6.19 0.97
CA LEU A 72 10.97 -4.83 1.21
C LEU A 72 11.46 -4.17 -0.09
N LYS A 73 12.28 -4.86 -0.89
CA LYS A 73 12.75 -4.36 -2.20
C LYS A 73 11.57 -4.04 -3.13
N ARG A 74 10.58 -4.94 -3.20
CA ARG A 74 9.36 -4.75 -4.01
C ARG A 74 8.60 -3.50 -3.60
N LEU A 75 8.31 -3.33 -2.31
CA LEU A 75 7.54 -2.19 -1.81
C LEU A 75 8.27 -0.85 -1.97
N LEU A 76 9.61 -0.84 -1.82
CA LEU A 76 10.42 0.35 -2.06
C LEU A 76 10.35 0.78 -3.54
N SER A 77 10.49 -0.16 -4.47
CA SER A 77 10.35 0.11 -5.90
C SER A 77 8.96 0.65 -6.26
N GLN A 78 7.89 0.04 -5.72
CA GLN A 78 6.52 0.54 -5.92
C GLN A 78 6.34 1.95 -5.38
N LYS A 79 6.96 2.28 -4.23
CA LYS A 79 6.90 3.63 -3.66
C LYS A 79 7.56 4.67 -4.56
N GLU A 80 8.69 4.33 -5.16
CA GLU A 80 9.41 5.21 -6.10
C GLU A 80 8.58 5.49 -7.35
N GLN A 81 7.95 4.46 -7.93
CA GLN A 81 7.07 4.61 -9.09
C GLN A 81 5.83 5.48 -8.82
N LEU A 82 5.41 5.56 -7.56
CA LEU A 82 4.25 6.35 -7.14
C LEU A 82 4.61 7.79 -6.76
N GLN A 83 5.89 8.19 -6.75
CA GLN A 83 6.28 9.58 -6.46
C GLN A 83 5.61 10.55 -7.43
#